data_AF-A0A969QXF9-F1
#
_entry.id   AF-A0A969QXF9-F1
#
_cell.length_a   1.000
_cell.length_b   1.000
_cell.length_c   1.000
_cell.angle_alpha   90.00
_cell.angle_beta   90.00
_cell.angle_gamma   90.00
#
_symmetry.space_group_name_H-M   'P 1'
#
loop_
_entity.id
_entity.type
_entity.pdbx_description
1 polymer ?
#
loop_
_entity_poly.entity_id
_entity_poly.type
_entity_poly.pdbx_seq_one_letter_code
_entity_poly.pdbx_strand_id
1 'polypeptide(L)'
;MGLAPAPFNAWYFAWFALTPLWILIRQQKSLQQIAILALAWGIGYDGLALFWITGVHPMTWMGVPWLASLAIAIFCWVFITLWGAGVVVTWAVLFGLITQKLNNSFSDSLIKVLIGAALWCGLETLWSHTPLWWPAIAYTQSPHNLVILQLGKLSGVNTVTAVIITVNGLIAESILTRHKYQIKNSFKSKIFLISSPFIILIISHLLGFYLYQIPVAKDNLAPLKVGIIQGNIPNEIKLFSEGWRKAIAGYTSGYQRLARQGVDVVLTPEGALPFYWEDVINDSSFYRAVIREQVPAWVGALKRNNRGYYTSIFTLTGSGKTYSRYDKYKLVPLGEYIPFESILGKFISRLSPLEASFTAGNSNQIFETPFGKAIIAICYESAFPQHFWRQAQAGGEFIITASNNAHYSKTMPTQHHAHDVMRAIESDRWAARATNTGYSAIVDPHGKTLWISAIDRYTIHADTIYRRQNKTLYVRWGDWLTPTLILLSGLLIWWSQIRSSST
;
A
#
# COMPACT_ATOMS: atom_id res chain seq x y z
N MET A 1 -16.62 -7.96 3.65
CA MET A 1 -15.46 -7.05 3.61
C MET A 1 -14.33 -7.60 2.74
N GLY A 2 -13.92 -8.87 2.87
CA GLY A 2 -12.74 -9.41 2.16
C GLY A 2 -12.80 -9.41 0.63
N LEU A 3 -13.99 -9.34 0.03
CA LEU A 3 -14.19 -9.18 -1.42
C LEU A 3 -14.09 -7.73 -1.91
N ALA A 4 -14.01 -6.75 -1.00
CA ALA A 4 -14.01 -5.34 -1.37
C ALA A 4 -12.69 -4.90 -2.02
N PRO A 5 -11.50 -5.27 -1.51
CA PRO A 5 -10.24 -5.00 -2.18
C PRO A 5 -10.13 -5.73 -3.54
N ALA A 6 -9.17 -5.28 -4.35
CA ALA A 6 -8.71 -6.06 -5.50
C ALA A 6 -8.30 -7.49 -5.07
N PRO A 7 -8.43 -8.52 -5.93
CA PRO A 7 -8.85 -8.48 -7.33
C PRO A 7 -10.38 -8.43 -7.54
N PHE A 8 -11.18 -8.71 -6.51
CA PHE A 8 -12.64 -8.82 -6.66
C PHE A 8 -13.30 -7.44 -6.83
N ASN A 9 -12.73 -6.41 -6.21
CA ASN A 9 -13.15 -5.02 -6.37
C ASN A 9 -14.63 -4.77 -6.08
N ALA A 10 -15.24 -5.54 -5.17
CA ALA A 10 -16.60 -5.33 -4.73
C ALA A 10 -16.66 -4.20 -3.67
N TRP A 11 -16.07 -3.05 -4.03
CA TRP A 11 -15.76 -1.92 -3.15
C TRP A 11 -16.99 -1.31 -2.50
N TYR A 12 -18.16 -1.47 -3.13
CA TYR A 12 -19.45 -1.03 -2.60
C TYR A 12 -19.82 -1.74 -1.28
N PHE A 13 -19.37 -2.99 -1.07
CA PHE A 13 -19.61 -3.70 0.20
C PHE A 13 -18.92 -3.03 1.39
N ALA A 14 -17.82 -2.31 1.19
CA ALA A 14 -17.09 -1.68 2.28
C ALA A 14 -17.94 -0.63 3.04
N TRP A 15 -18.92 -0.02 2.36
CA TRP A 15 -19.78 1.01 2.92
C TRP A 15 -20.79 0.52 3.95
N PHE A 16 -21.00 -0.80 4.06
CA PHE A 16 -21.92 -1.38 5.03
C PHE A 16 -21.41 -2.68 5.69
N ALA A 17 -20.28 -3.25 5.27
CA ALA A 17 -19.78 -4.53 5.78
C ALA A 17 -19.27 -4.51 7.24
N LEU A 18 -18.94 -3.33 7.80
CA LEU A 18 -18.55 -3.18 9.21
C LEU A 18 -19.76 -2.96 10.12
N THR A 19 -20.89 -2.51 9.56
CA THR A 19 -22.14 -2.23 10.29
C THR A 19 -22.58 -3.40 11.18
N PRO A 20 -22.62 -4.67 10.71
CA PRO A 20 -23.02 -5.80 11.56
C PRO A 20 -22.09 -6.00 12.76
N LEU A 21 -20.77 -5.89 12.56
CA LEU A 21 -19.80 -6.02 13.65
C LEU A 21 -20.01 -4.92 14.68
N TRP A 22 -20.18 -3.67 14.25
CA TRP A 22 -20.46 -2.54 15.14
C TRP A 22 -21.70 -2.78 16.01
N ILE A 23 -22.81 -3.23 15.39
CA ILE A 23 -24.06 -3.56 16.09
C ILE A 23 -23.81 -4.65 17.13
N LEU A 24 -23.13 -5.73 16.74
CA LEU A 24 -22.85 -6.86 17.62
C LEU A 24 -22.00 -6.43 18.82
N ILE A 25 -20.93 -5.64 18.61
CA ILE A 25 -20.10 -5.10 19.70
C ILE A 25 -20.95 -4.30 20.68
N ARG A 26 -21.80 -3.39 20.18
CA ARG A 26 -22.69 -2.54 21.00
C ARG A 26 -23.73 -3.33 21.79
N GLN A 27 -24.06 -4.54 21.37
CA GLN A 27 -25.03 -5.39 22.07
C GLN A 27 -24.40 -6.23 23.19
N GLN A 28 -23.08 -6.41 23.18
CA GLN A 28 -22.37 -7.22 24.18
C GLN A 28 -21.87 -6.39 25.36
N LYS A 29 -21.96 -6.97 26.56
CA LYS A 29 -21.30 -6.46 27.78
C LYS A 29 -19.94 -7.11 28.01
N SER A 30 -19.79 -8.38 27.65
CA SER A 30 -18.55 -9.12 27.82
C SER A 30 -17.51 -8.74 26.77
N LEU A 31 -16.34 -8.28 27.22
CA LEU A 31 -15.19 -7.98 26.35
C LEU A 31 -14.68 -9.23 25.63
N GLN A 32 -14.79 -10.40 26.25
CA GLN A 32 -14.42 -11.67 25.63
C GLN A 32 -15.31 -11.98 24.43
N GLN A 33 -16.63 -11.76 24.55
CA GLN A 33 -17.56 -11.94 23.42
C GLN A 33 -17.29 -10.94 22.31
N ILE A 34 -16.99 -9.68 22.65
CA ILE A 34 -16.57 -8.64 21.70
C ILE A 34 -15.33 -9.09 20.93
N ALA A 35 -14.32 -9.61 21.64
CA ALA A 35 -13.08 -10.09 21.03
C ALA A 35 -13.33 -11.27 20.08
N ILE A 36 -14.17 -12.25 20.46
CA ILE A 36 -14.51 -13.41 19.59
C ILE A 36 -15.21 -12.96 18.30
N LEU A 37 -16.19 -12.05 18.42
CA LEU A 37 -16.93 -11.54 17.26
C LEU A 37 -16.01 -10.75 16.31
N ALA A 38 -15.14 -9.91 16.87
CA ALA A 38 -14.15 -9.15 16.12
C ALA A 38 -13.11 -10.06 15.45
N LEU A 39 -12.67 -11.11 16.14
CA LEU A 39 -11.75 -12.12 15.60
C LEU A 39 -12.38 -12.85 14.42
N ALA A 40 -13.63 -13.31 14.55
CA ALA A 40 -14.34 -13.99 13.45
C ALA A 40 -14.51 -13.07 12.23
N TRP A 41 -14.88 -11.80 12.44
CA TRP A 41 -14.99 -10.83 11.36
C TRP A 41 -13.62 -10.52 10.72
N GLY A 42 -12.58 -10.35 11.54
CA GLY A 42 -11.21 -10.09 11.09
C GLY A 42 -10.65 -11.24 10.26
N ILE A 43 -10.81 -12.49 10.72
CA ILE A 43 -10.45 -13.69 9.96
C ILE A 43 -11.18 -13.72 8.62
N GLY A 44 -12.47 -13.40 8.59
CA GLY A 44 -13.24 -13.35 7.34
C GLY A 44 -12.80 -12.23 6.39
N TYR A 45 -12.36 -11.08 6.92
CA TYR A 45 -11.83 -9.97 6.13
C TYR A 45 -10.43 -10.28 5.60
N ASP A 46 -9.46 -10.39 6.49
CA ASP A 46 -8.04 -10.53 6.15
C ASP A 46 -7.75 -11.91 5.54
N GLY A 47 -8.41 -12.97 6.00
CA GLY A 47 -8.22 -14.30 5.44
C GLY A 47 -8.58 -14.38 3.97
N LEU A 48 -9.65 -13.71 3.56
CA LEU A 48 -10.05 -13.64 2.16
C LEU A 48 -9.24 -12.61 1.36
N ALA A 49 -9.01 -11.42 1.93
CA ALA A 49 -8.26 -10.35 1.27
C ALA A 49 -6.79 -10.72 1.03
N LEU A 50 -6.19 -11.51 1.93
CA LEU A 50 -4.79 -11.93 1.89
C LEU A 50 -4.61 -13.39 1.46
N PHE A 51 -5.67 -14.04 0.96
CA PHE A 51 -5.62 -15.42 0.50
C PHE A 51 -4.52 -15.65 -0.56
N TRP A 52 -4.18 -14.61 -1.32
CA TRP A 52 -3.12 -14.63 -2.32
C TRP A 52 -1.73 -15.02 -1.78
N ILE A 53 -1.50 -14.90 -0.46
CA ILE A 53 -0.27 -15.32 0.23
C ILE A 53 -0.05 -16.82 0.14
N THR A 54 -1.11 -17.62 0.04
CA THR A 54 -0.99 -19.07 -0.21
C THR A 54 -0.24 -19.37 -1.53
N GLY A 55 -0.21 -18.41 -2.46
CA GLY A 55 0.53 -18.50 -3.72
C GLY A 55 2.05 -18.45 -3.60
N VAL A 56 2.63 -18.30 -2.40
CA VAL A 56 4.06 -18.58 -2.20
C VAL A 56 4.38 -20.07 -2.41
N HIS A 57 3.39 -20.94 -2.27
CA HIS A 57 3.48 -22.34 -2.67
C HIS A 57 3.23 -22.49 -4.18
N PRO A 58 4.01 -23.32 -4.90
CA PRO A 58 5.10 -24.17 -4.40
C PRO A 58 6.47 -23.47 -4.35
N MET A 59 7.24 -23.79 -3.32
CA MET A 59 8.64 -23.35 -3.13
C MET A 59 9.66 -24.43 -3.51
N THR A 60 9.24 -25.40 -4.31
CA THR A 60 10.09 -26.54 -4.73
C THR A 60 11.31 -26.10 -5.52
N TRP A 61 11.23 -24.96 -6.23
CA TRP A 61 12.37 -24.34 -6.92
C TRP A 61 13.48 -23.85 -5.98
N MET A 62 13.18 -23.64 -4.69
CA MET A 62 14.19 -23.37 -3.64
C MET A 62 14.68 -24.65 -2.94
N GLY A 63 14.25 -25.83 -3.38
CA GLY A 63 14.57 -27.10 -2.75
C GLY A 63 13.68 -27.47 -1.54
N VAL A 64 12.62 -26.70 -1.27
CA VAL A 64 11.67 -27.01 -0.18
C VAL A 64 10.72 -28.14 -0.63
N PRO A 65 10.62 -29.25 0.10
CA PRO A 65 9.68 -30.34 -0.23
C PRO A 65 8.23 -29.83 -0.33
N TRP A 66 7.44 -30.42 -1.22
CA TRP A 66 6.09 -29.91 -1.54
C TRP A 66 5.19 -29.75 -0.31
N LEU A 67 5.12 -30.78 0.55
CA LEU A 67 4.31 -30.76 1.78
C LEU A 67 4.80 -29.71 2.78
N ALA A 68 6.12 -29.57 2.94
CA ALA A 68 6.71 -28.54 3.79
C ALA A 68 6.41 -27.14 3.24
N SER A 69 6.47 -26.97 1.91
CA SER A 69 6.11 -25.72 1.24
C SER A 69 4.65 -25.35 1.46
N LEU A 70 3.73 -26.31 1.36
CA LEU A 70 2.31 -26.11 1.65
C LEU A 70 2.11 -25.69 3.11
N ALA A 71 2.75 -26.38 4.05
CA ALA A 71 2.67 -26.06 5.47
C ALA A 71 3.16 -24.63 5.77
N ILE A 72 4.28 -24.21 5.18
CA ILE A 72 4.81 -22.85 5.32
C ILE A 72 3.83 -21.82 4.73
N ALA A 73 3.28 -22.06 3.54
CA ALA A 73 2.33 -21.15 2.91
C ALA A 73 1.06 -20.97 3.74
N ILE A 74 0.50 -22.07 4.26
CA ILE A 74 -0.66 -22.04 5.16
C ILE A 74 -0.30 -21.31 6.45
N PHE A 75 0.87 -21.58 7.04
CA PHE A 75 1.33 -20.89 8.24
C PHE A 75 1.43 -19.37 8.02
N CYS A 76 2.06 -18.93 6.93
CA CYS A 76 2.19 -17.51 6.59
C CYS A 76 0.80 -16.85 6.42
N TRP A 77 -0.11 -17.51 5.71
CA TRP A 77 -1.46 -17.01 5.51
C TRP A 77 -2.28 -16.96 6.80
N VAL A 78 -2.22 -17.99 7.65
CA VAL A 78 -2.91 -17.99 8.95
C VAL A 78 -2.32 -16.91 9.85
N PHE A 79 -0.99 -16.80 9.92
CA PHE A 79 -0.31 -15.82 10.75
C PHE A 79 -0.70 -14.38 10.38
N ILE A 80 -0.63 -14.02 9.10
CA ILE A 80 -0.96 -12.66 8.66
C ILE A 80 -2.45 -12.36 8.76
N THR A 81 -3.31 -13.37 8.58
CA THR A 81 -4.75 -13.26 8.83
C THR A 81 -5.04 -12.94 10.29
N LEU A 82 -4.40 -13.66 11.21
CA LEU A 82 -4.54 -13.40 12.65
C LEU A 82 -3.93 -12.07 13.07
N TRP A 83 -2.83 -11.66 12.43
CA TRP A 83 -2.22 -10.33 12.63
C TRP A 83 -3.16 -9.19 12.21
N GLY A 84 -3.80 -9.29 11.05
CA GLY A 84 -4.82 -8.34 10.60
C GLY A 84 -6.06 -8.35 11.50
N ALA A 85 -6.55 -9.54 11.86
CA ALA A 85 -7.65 -9.69 12.80
C ALA A 85 -7.33 -9.08 14.18
N GLY A 86 -6.06 -9.06 14.59
CA GLY A 86 -5.58 -8.36 15.78
C GLY A 86 -5.96 -6.89 15.80
N VAL A 87 -5.85 -6.17 14.68
CA VAL A 87 -6.30 -4.77 14.54
C VAL A 87 -7.78 -4.64 14.86
N VAL A 88 -8.60 -5.51 14.27
CA VAL A 88 -10.05 -5.50 14.43
C VAL A 88 -10.44 -5.81 15.87
N VAL A 89 -9.78 -6.80 16.50
CA VAL A 89 -9.99 -7.16 17.91
C VAL A 89 -9.60 -6.01 18.83
N THR A 90 -8.42 -5.41 18.65
CA THR A 90 -7.98 -4.26 19.45
C THR A 90 -8.95 -3.09 19.30
N TRP A 91 -9.36 -2.78 18.07
CA TRP A 91 -10.37 -1.75 17.80
C TRP A 91 -11.68 -2.05 18.53
N ALA A 92 -12.22 -3.25 18.36
CA ALA A 92 -13.52 -3.63 18.91
C ALA A 92 -13.53 -3.63 20.44
N VAL A 93 -12.47 -4.13 21.08
CA VAL A 93 -12.34 -4.18 22.54
C VAL A 93 -12.21 -2.76 23.11
N LEU A 94 -11.34 -1.92 22.55
CA LEU A 94 -11.20 -0.52 22.99
C LEU A 94 -12.50 0.27 22.77
N PHE A 95 -13.13 0.09 21.61
CA PHE A 95 -14.41 0.69 21.28
C PHE A 95 -15.50 0.25 22.27
N GLY A 96 -15.60 -1.05 22.57
CA GLY A 96 -16.51 -1.59 23.58
C GLY A 96 -16.26 -1.00 24.97
N LEU A 97 -15.01 -1.04 25.45
CA LEU A 97 -14.58 -0.52 26.75
C LEU A 97 -14.98 0.94 26.97
N ILE A 98 -14.76 1.79 25.96
CA ILE A 98 -15.04 3.22 26.04
C ILE A 98 -16.55 3.46 25.92
N THR A 99 -17.21 2.86 24.94
CA THR A 99 -18.60 3.19 24.60
C THR A 99 -19.64 2.54 25.51
N GLN A 100 -19.29 1.49 26.25
CA GLN A 100 -20.15 0.92 27.29
C GLN A 100 -20.41 1.90 28.44
N LYS A 101 -19.50 2.87 28.67
CA LYS A 101 -19.65 3.92 29.67
C LYS A 101 -20.51 5.11 29.20
N LEU A 102 -20.84 5.16 27.91
CA LEU A 102 -21.64 6.24 27.32
C LEU A 102 -23.12 5.85 27.30
N ASN A 103 -23.99 6.84 27.53
CA ASN A 103 -25.43 6.65 27.44
C ASN A 103 -25.88 6.42 25.98
N ASN A 104 -27.14 6.03 25.79
CA ASN A 104 -27.72 5.85 24.45
C ASN A 104 -28.51 7.10 24.01
N SER A 105 -27.94 8.28 24.25
CA SER A 105 -28.50 9.54 23.73
C SER A 105 -28.06 9.79 22.28
N PHE A 106 -28.72 10.74 21.60
CA PHE A 106 -28.34 11.13 20.24
C PHE A 106 -26.91 11.66 20.17
N SER A 107 -26.52 12.53 21.10
CA SER A 107 -25.16 13.07 21.16
C SER A 107 -24.14 11.94 21.35
N ASP A 108 -24.45 10.97 22.21
CA ASP A 108 -23.53 9.87 22.49
C ASP A 108 -23.39 8.93 21.30
N SER A 109 -24.43 8.75 20.48
CA SER A 109 -24.30 7.99 19.23
C SER A 109 -23.33 8.68 18.26
N LEU A 110 -23.36 10.00 18.12
CA LEU A 110 -22.37 10.72 17.30
C LEU A 110 -20.96 10.63 17.90
N ILE A 111 -20.84 10.73 19.23
CA ILE A 111 -19.55 10.55 19.94
C ILE A 111 -19.00 9.13 19.70
N LYS A 112 -19.83 8.08 19.77
CA LYS A 112 -19.42 6.70 19.47
C LYS A 112 -18.89 6.58 18.04
N VAL A 113 -19.58 7.17 17.05
CA VAL A 113 -19.10 7.15 15.67
C VAL A 113 -17.72 7.80 15.54
N LEU A 114 -17.54 8.96 16.15
CA LEU A 114 -16.26 9.66 16.17
C LEU A 114 -15.16 8.81 16.83
N ILE A 115 -15.43 8.21 17.99
CA ILE A 115 -14.50 7.31 18.69
C ILE A 115 -14.12 6.13 17.81
N GLY A 116 -15.09 5.47 17.17
CA GLY A 116 -14.82 4.32 16.32
C GLY A 116 -13.93 4.69 15.13
N ALA A 117 -14.18 5.83 14.48
CA ALA A 117 -13.33 6.34 13.40
C ALA A 117 -11.92 6.70 13.90
N ALA A 118 -11.82 7.41 15.02
CA ALA A 118 -10.55 7.83 15.62
C ALA A 118 -9.68 6.62 16.02
N LEU A 119 -10.27 5.63 16.70
CA LEU A 119 -9.57 4.42 17.10
C LEU A 119 -9.07 3.63 15.89
N TRP A 120 -9.91 3.46 14.85
CA TRP A 120 -9.51 2.70 13.67
C TRP A 120 -8.35 3.38 12.93
N CYS A 121 -8.46 4.69 12.67
CA CYS A 121 -7.40 5.44 11.99
C CYS A 121 -6.11 5.47 12.82
N GLY A 122 -6.22 5.61 14.15
CA GLY A 122 -5.08 5.52 15.07
C GLY A 122 -4.40 4.15 15.00
N LEU A 123 -5.18 3.06 15.02
CA LEU A 123 -4.65 1.70 14.92
C LEU A 123 -4.01 1.41 13.56
N GLU A 124 -4.62 1.81 12.44
CA GLU A 124 -3.99 1.67 11.12
C GLU A 124 -2.69 2.47 11.03
N THR A 125 -2.64 3.67 11.61
CA THR A 125 -1.42 4.48 11.68
C THR A 125 -0.33 3.76 12.47
N LEU A 126 -0.64 3.21 13.64
CA LEU A 126 0.31 2.43 14.44
C LEU A 126 0.77 1.17 13.69
N TRP A 127 -0.17 0.41 13.10
CA TRP A 127 0.14 -0.81 12.36
C TRP A 127 1.01 -0.55 11.14
N SER A 128 0.84 0.58 10.46
CA SER A 128 1.63 0.94 9.27
C SER A 128 3.12 1.14 9.56
N HIS A 129 3.52 1.30 10.83
CA HIS A 129 4.93 1.32 11.19
C HIS A 129 5.57 -0.08 11.19
N THR A 130 4.74 -1.12 11.35
CA THR A 130 5.16 -2.52 11.29
C THR A 130 5.36 -2.99 9.83
N PRO A 131 6.24 -3.97 9.57
CA PRO A 131 6.50 -4.47 8.21
C PRO A 131 5.43 -5.45 7.71
N LEU A 132 4.25 -5.53 8.36
CA LEU A 132 3.19 -6.51 8.06
C LEU A 132 1.83 -5.83 7.82
N TRP A 133 1.84 -4.56 7.42
CA TRP A 133 0.61 -3.79 7.23
C TRP A 133 0.11 -3.89 5.79
N TRP A 134 -0.94 -4.70 5.59
CA TRP A 134 -1.65 -4.87 4.33
C TRP A 134 -2.97 -5.65 4.59
N PRO A 135 -4.15 -5.23 4.07
CA PRO A 135 -4.50 -3.97 3.44
C PRO A 135 -5.26 -3.03 4.41
N ALA A 136 -4.93 -1.73 4.39
CA ALA A 136 -5.77 -0.69 4.99
C ALA A 136 -7.17 -0.65 4.38
N ILE A 137 -8.17 -0.22 5.15
CA ILE A 137 -9.58 -0.14 4.71
C ILE A 137 -9.74 0.78 3.50
N ALA A 138 -8.95 1.85 3.39
CA ALA A 138 -8.93 2.72 2.22
C ALA A 138 -8.72 1.97 0.89
N TYR A 139 -7.91 0.91 0.88
CA TYR A 139 -7.62 0.15 -0.33
C TYR A 139 -8.79 -0.72 -0.79
N THR A 140 -9.85 -0.87 0.01
CA THR A 140 -11.12 -1.44 -0.48
C THR A 140 -11.72 -0.62 -1.62
N GLN A 141 -11.35 0.66 -1.75
CA GLN A 141 -11.83 1.57 -2.80
C GLN A 141 -10.87 1.65 -4.00
N SER A 142 -9.61 1.24 -3.82
CA SER A 142 -8.57 1.31 -4.84
C SER A 142 -8.51 0.03 -5.66
N PRO A 143 -8.31 0.08 -6.99
CA PRO A 143 -7.98 1.26 -7.81
C PRO A 143 -9.17 1.94 -8.50
N HIS A 144 -10.42 1.50 -8.28
CA HIS A 144 -11.53 1.85 -9.17
C HIS A 144 -12.39 3.03 -8.71
N ASN A 145 -12.60 3.24 -7.42
CA ASN A 145 -13.40 4.36 -6.93
C ASN A 145 -12.54 5.64 -6.84
N LEU A 146 -12.06 6.13 -7.99
CA LEU A 146 -11.13 7.26 -8.07
C LEU A 146 -11.68 8.54 -7.42
N VAL A 147 -13.00 8.71 -7.42
CA VAL A 147 -13.70 9.85 -6.81
C VAL A 147 -13.42 9.87 -5.30
N ILE A 148 -13.71 8.80 -4.57
CA ILE A 148 -13.46 8.79 -3.11
C ILE A 148 -11.98 8.80 -2.77
N LEU A 149 -11.15 8.16 -3.61
CA LEU A 149 -9.70 8.10 -3.38
C LEU A 149 -9.04 9.48 -3.42
N GLN A 150 -9.63 10.47 -4.11
CA GLN A 150 -9.14 11.86 -4.08
C GLN A 150 -9.08 12.45 -2.67
N LEU A 151 -9.89 11.96 -1.73
CA LEU A 151 -9.81 12.37 -0.33
C LEU A 151 -8.44 12.04 0.30
N GLY A 152 -7.67 11.12 -0.28
CA GLY A 152 -6.28 10.85 0.08
C GLY A 152 -5.36 12.08 -0.01
N LYS A 153 -5.72 13.08 -0.84
CA LYS A 153 -5.00 14.37 -0.92
C LYS A 153 -5.12 15.20 0.37
N LEU A 154 -6.09 14.92 1.24
CA LEU A 154 -6.34 15.68 2.46
C LEU A 154 -5.42 15.22 3.60
N SER A 155 -5.52 13.96 4.02
CA SER A 155 -4.77 13.38 5.15
C SER A 155 -4.30 11.94 4.87
N GLY A 156 -4.07 11.61 3.59
CA GLY A 156 -3.65 10.27 3.16
C GLY A 156 -4.79 9.26 3.21
N VAL A 157 -4.44 7.97 3.10
CA VAL A 157 -5.38 6.83 3.18
C VAL A 157 -6.39 6.93 4.33
N ASN A 158 -5.98 7.47 5.48
CA ASN A 158 -6.84 7.54 6.67
C ASN A 158 -8.05 8.45 6.50
N THR A 159 -8.04 9.38 5.53
CA THR A 159 -9.23 10.17 5.18
C THR A 159 -10.34 9.27 4.63
N VAL A 160 -9.98 8.35 3.72
CA VAL A 160 -10.93 7.40 3.12
C VAL A 160 -11.37 6.39 4.17
N THR A 161 -10.44 5.87 4.98
CA THR A 161 -10.76 4.99 6.12
C THR A 161 -11.77 5.66 7.06
N ALA A 162 -11.49 6.89 7.52
CA ALA A 162 -12.38 7.61 8.45
C ALA A 162 -13.80 7.76 7.92
N VAL A 163 -13.95 8.08 6.63
CA VAL A 163 -15.27 8.22 5.98
C VAL A 163 -16.00 6.87 5.93
N ILE A 164 -15.33 5.78 5.57
CA ILE A 164 -15.94 4.43 5.52
C ILE A 164 -16.39 3.99 6.91
N ILE A 165 -15.53 4.16 7.93
CA ILE A 165 -15.86 3.80 9.32
C ILE A 165 -17.02 4.67 9.83
N THR A 166 -17.02 5.97 9.53
CA THR A 166 -18.08 6.91 9.91
C THR A 166 -19.42 6.50 9.31
N VAL A 167 -19.49 6.18 8.02
CA VAL A 167 -20.73 5.74 7.36
C VAL A 167 -21.25 4.46 8.00
N ASN A 168 -20.40 3.43 8.19
CA ASN A 168 -20.80 2.18 8.86
C ASN A 168 -21.29 2.42 10.30
N GLY A 169 -20.58 3.26 11.06
CA GLY A 169 -20.97 3.61 12.43
C GLY A 169 -22.30 4.33 12.50
N LEU A 170 -22.56 5.30 11.60
CA LEU A 170 -23.84 6.01 11.51
C LEU A 170 -24.98 5.05 11.15
N ILE A 171 -24.79 4.13 10.20
CA ILE A 171 -25.79 3.11 9.87
C ILE A 171 -26.08 2.27 11.12
N ALA A 172 -25.06 1.76 11.80
CA ALA A 172 -25.20 0.92 12.98
C ALA A 172 -25.94 1.63 14.13
N GLU A 173 -25.51 2.85 14.46
CA GLU A 173 -26.13 3.66 15.53
C GLU A 173 -27.57 4.06 15.19
N SER A 174 -27.91 4.28 13.91
CA SER A 174 -29.28 4.54 13.48
C SER A 174 -30.21 3.33 13.73
N ILE A 175 -29.73 2.11 13.48
CA ILE A 175 -30.47 0.86 13.68
C ILE A 175 -30.65 0.57 15.18
N LEU A 176 -29.58 0.70 15.98
CA LEU A 176 -29.60 0.46 17.42
C LEU A 176 -30.55 1.42 18.15
N THR A 177 -30.58 2.68 17.72
CA THR A 177 -31.48 3.73 18.21
C THR A 177 -32.95 3.41 17.93
N ARG A 178 -33.26 2.69 16.84
CA ARG A 178 -34.63 2.34 16.47
C ARG A 178 -35.20 1.16 17.27
N HIS A 179 -34.38 0.13 17.54
CA HIS A 179 -34.86 -1.15 18.05
C HIS A 179 -34.82 -1.34 19.56
N LYS A 180 -33.80 -0.82 20.25
CA LYS A 180 -33.47 -1.29 21.62
C LYS A 180 -33.69 -0.24 22.70
N TYR A 181 -33.82 1.02 22.31
CA TYR A 181 -33.90 2.12 23.26
C TYR A 181 -35.04 3.03 22.82
N GLN A 182 -36.14 3.05 23.57
CA GLN A 182 -37.17 4.09 23.48
C GLN A 182 -36.53 5.42 23.86
N ILE A 183 -35.73 6.00 22.95
CA ILE A 183 -35.09 7.27 23.25
C ILE A 183 -36.19 8.32 23.31
N LYS A 184 -36.25 9.07 24.41
CA LYS A 184 -36.99 10.34 24.61
C LYS A 184 -36.46 11.45 23.67
N ASN A 185 -36.29 11.13 22.40
CA ASN A 185 -35.71 11.98 21.39
C ASN A 185 -36.80 12.46 20.45
N SER A 186 -36.75 13.75 20.12
CA SER A 186 -37.61 14.37 19.12
C SER A 186 -37.53 13.60 17.79
N PHE A 187 -38.65 13.51 17.06
CA PHE A 187 -38.73 12.94 15.71
C PHE A 187 -37.59 13.43 14.78
N LYS A 188 -37.17 14.68 14.94
CA LYS A 188 -36.08 15.31 14.19
C LYS A 188 -34.72 14.59 14.36
N SER A 189 -34.36 14.15 15.56
CA SER A 189 -33.06 13.51 15.78
C SER A 189 -33.00 12.08 15.25
N LYS A 190 -34.14 11.38 15.21
CA LYS A 190 -34.28 10.07 14.54
C LYS A 190 -34.09 10.20 13.03
N ILE A 191 -34.75 11.18 12.41
CA ILE A 191 -34.57 11.49 10.98
C ILE A 191 -33.11 11.82 10.69
N PHE A 192 -32.48 12.65 11.52
CA PHE A 192 -31.08 13.02 11.32
C PHE A 192 -30.17 11.78 11.30
N LEU A 193 -30.24 10.89 12.29
CA LEU A 193 -29.40 9.69 12.32
C LEU A 193 -29.63 8.74 11.14
N ILE A 194 -30.86 8.67 10.62
CA ILE A 194 -31.18 7.83 9.46
C ILE A 194 -30.63 8.46 8.17
N SER A 195 -30.71 9.78 8.06
CA SER A 195 -30.25 10.52 6.88
C SER A 195 -28.72 10.75 6.86
N SER A 196 -28.06 10.80 8.03
CA SER A 196 -26.66 11.19 8.13
C SER A 196 -25.66 10.27 7.42
N PRO A 197 -25.81 8.92 7.37
CA PRO A 197 -24.90 8.10 6.57
C PRO A 197 -24.95 8.47 5.10
N PHE A 198 -26.15 8.72 4.55
CA PHE A 198 -26.34 9.13 3.16
C PHE A 198 -25.76 10.53 2.91
N ILE A 199 -25.97 11.47 3.84
CA ILE A 199 -25.40 12.82 3.75
C ILE A 199 -23.87 12.76 3.71
N ILE A 200 -23.23 12.03 4.65
CA ILE A 200 -21.77 11.88 4.68
C ILE A 200 -21.26 11.17 3.43
N LEU A 201 -21.94 10.13 2.97
CA LEU A 201 -21.59 9.44 1.73
C LEU A 201 -21.66 10.38 0.52
N ILE A 202 -22.75 11.14 0.37
CA ILE A 202 -22.92 12.09 -0.74
C ILE A 202 -21.90 13.22 -0.67
N ILE A 203 -21.75 13.88 0.48
CA ILE A 203 -20.81 14.99 0.65
C ILE A 203 -19.38 14.55 0.37
N SER A 204 -18.98 13.37 0.88
CA SER A 204 -17.63 12.84 0.65
C SER A 204 -17.37 12.52 -0.84
N HIS A 205 -18.35 11.97 -1.56
CA HIS A 205 -18.23 11.74 -3.00
C HIS A 205 -18.28 13.04 -3.81
N LEU A 206 -19.09 14.03 -3.42
CA LEU A 206 -19.11 15.35 -4.06
C LEU A 206 -17.79 16.09 -3.86
N LEU A 207 -17.21 16.04 -2.66
CA LEU A 207 -15.88 16.59 -2.39
C LEU A 207 -14.80 15.85 -3.18
N GLY A 208 -14.85 14.52 -3.20
CA GLY A 208 -13.95 13.70 -4.00
C GLY A 208 -14.06 14.01 -5.49
N PHE A 209 -15.27 14.22 -6.00
CA PHE A 209 -15.54 14.57 -7.39
C PHE A 209 -15.02 15.98 -7.70
N TYR A 210 -15.26 16.94 -6.82
CA TYR A 210 -14.68 18.28 -6.93
C TYR A 210 -13.15 18.21 -7.03
N LEU A 211 -12.48 17.47 -6.14
CA LEU A 211 -11.02 17.28 -6.17
C LEU A 211 -10.53 16.56 -7.44
N TYR A 212 -11.34 15.65 -8.00
CA TYR A 212 -11.04 14.92 -9.23
C TYR A 212 -11.14 15.80 -10.48
N GLN A 213 -12.04 16.78 -10.46
CA GLN A 213 -12.25 17.72 -11.56
C GLN A 213 -11.21 18.84 -11.60
N ILE A 214 -10.44 19.06 -10.52
CA ILE A 214 -9.35 20.04 -10.53
C ILE A 214 -8.36 19.63 -11.62
N PRO A 215 -8.14 20.44 -12.67
CA PRO A 215 -7.28 20.04 -13.78
C PRO A 215 -5.86 19.73 -13.32
N VAL A 216 -5.29 18.66 -13.86
CA VAL A 216 -3.85 18.43 -13.77
C VAL A 216 -3.18 19.49 -14.64
N ALA A 217 -2.81 20.63 -14.06
CA ALA A 217 -2.16 21.72 -14.79
C ALA A 217 -0.96 21.17 -15.56
N LYS A 218 -1.03 21.18 -16.90
CA LYS A 218 0.03 20.67 -17.81
C LYS A 218 1.04 21.76 -18.16
N ASP A 219 0.60 23.00 -18.09
CA ASP A 219 1.22 24.13 -18.79
C ASP A 219 2.57 24.58 -18.19
N ASN A 220 2.95 24.00 -17.03
CA ASN A 220 4.23 24.23 -16.34
C ASN A 220 5.01 22.93 -16.04
N LEU A 221 4.64 21.79 -16.63
CA LEU A 221 5.27 20.51 -16.32
C LEU A 221 6.28 20.13 -17.40
N ALA A 222 7.55 19.96 -17.02
CA ALA A 222 8.55 19.39 -17.93
C ALA A 222 8.18 17.91 -18.22
N PRO A 223 7.88 17.55 -19.47
CA PRO A 223 7.59 16.17 -19.84
C PRO A 223 8.84 15.31 -19.71
N LEU A 224 8.64 14.04 -19.38
CA LEU A 224 9.69 13.02 -19.34
C LEU A 224 9.15 11.74 -19.98
N LYS A 225 9.71 11.37 -21.12
CA LYS A 225 9.34 10.15 -21.84
C LYS A 225 10.11 8.97 -21.28
N VAL A 226 9.42 8.10 -20.57
CA VAL A 226 9.99 6.94 -19.89
C VAL A 226 9.71 5.67 -20.69
N GLY A 227 10.76 4.91 -20.98
CA GLY A 227 10.66 3.54 -21.47
C GLY A 227 10.61 2.55 -20.32
N ILE A 228 9.63 1.66 -20.28
CA ILE A 228 9.47 0.62 -19.26
C ILE A 228 9.77 -0.73 -19.89
N ILE A 229 10.61 -1.54 -19.23
CA ILE A 229 10.85 -2.94 -19.60
C ILE A 229 10.25 -3.87 -18.54
N GLN A 230 9.38 -4.77 -18.98
CA GLN A 230 8.90 -5.92 -18.20
C GLN A 230 9.61 -7.18 -18.70
N GLY A 231 10.55 -7.70 -17.90
CA GLY A 231 11.47 -8.74 -18.34
C GLY A 231 10.89 -10.15 -18.41
N ASN A 232 9.85 -10.45 -17.61
CA ASN A 232 9.23 -11.77 -17.52
C ASN A 232 10.24 -12.92 -17.32
N ILE A 233 11.07 -12.78 -16.28
CA ILE A 233 12.04 -13.78 -15.86
C ILE A 233 11.44 -14.57 -14.68
N PRO A 234 11.02 -15.83 -14.86
CA PRO A 234 10.49 -16.66 -13.78
C PRO A 234 11.50 -16.91 -12.67
N ASN A 235 11.04 -17.07 -11.43
CA ASN A 235 11.91 -17.27 -10.26
C ASN A 235 12.74 -18.56 -10.38
N GLU A 236 12.17 -19.59 -10.99
CA GLU A 236 12.74 -20.92 -11.18
C GLU A 236 14.05 -20.91 -11.96
N ILE A 237 14.23 -19.92 -12.84
CA ILE A 237 15.45 -19.78 -13.64
C ILE A 237 16.29 -18.57 -13.22
N LYS A 238 15.73 -17.63 -12.43
CA LYS A 238 16.27 -16.27 -12.21
C LYS A 238 17.67 -16.27 -11.61
N LEU A 239 17.97 -17.24 -10.74
CA LEU A 239 19.26 -17.37 -10.07
C LEU A 239 20.26 -18.28 -10.80
N PHE A 240 19.87 -18.83 -11.96
CA PHE A 240 20.68 -19.74 -12.75
C PHE A 240 21.19 -19.09 -14.05
N SER A 241 22.20 -19.70 -14.66
CA SER A 241 22.84 -19.21 -15.89
C SER A 241 21.86 -19.01 -17.06
N GLU A 242 20.80 -19.81 -17.12
CA GLU A 242 19.71 -19.62 -18.08
C GLU A 242 18.96 -18.30 -17.85
N GLY A 243 18.48 -18.04 -16.63
CA GLY A 243 17.79 -16.81 -16.30
C GLY A 243 18.68 -15.58 -16.46
N TRP A 244 19.97 -15.70 -16.17
CA TRP A 244 20.95 -14.63 -16.39
C TRP A 244 21.07 -14.27 -17.87
N ARG A 245 21.26 -15.26 -18.75
CA ARG A 245 21.34 -15.06 -20.20
C ARG A 245 20.03 -14.46 -20.74
N LYS A 246 18.89 -14.96 -20.28
CA LYS A 246 17.57 -14.45 -20.68
C LYS A 246 17.38 -13.00 -20.22
N ALA A 247 17.74 -12.68 -18.98
CA ALA A 247 17.67 -11.34 -18.43
C ALA A 247 18.57 -10.37 -19.21
N ILE A 248 19.86 -10.67 -19.33
CA ILE A 248 20.79 -9.74 -19.98
C ILE A 248 20.43 -9.49 -21.44
N ALA A 249 20.04 -10.54 -22.19
CA ALA A 249 19.61 -10.40 -23.58
C ALA A 249 18.30 -9.60 -23.70
N GLY A 250 17.30 -9.94 -22.88
CA GLY A 250 15.97 -9.31 -22.90
C GLY A 250 16.00 -7.83 -22.50
N TYR A 251 16.75 -7.49 -21.44
CA TYR A 251 16.90 -6.10 -21.00
C TYR A 251 17.79 -5.29 -21.96
N THR A 252 18.86 -5.87 -22.52
CA THR A 252 19.69 -5.19 -23.53
C THR A 252 18.89 -4.87 -24.79
N SER A 253 18.17 -5.86 -25.33
CA SER A 253 17.35 -5.68 -26.53
C SER A 253 16.19 -4.70 -26.29
N GLY A 254 15.50 -4.83 -25.15
CA GLY A 254 14.43 -3.93 -24.76
C GLY A 254 14.92 -2.49 -24.63
N TYR A 255 16.07 -2.29 -23.98
CA TYR A 255 16.71 -0.99 -23.84
C TYR A 255 17.03 -0.37 -25.20
N GLN A 256 17.70 -1.09 -26.09
CA GLN A 256 18.07 -0.59 -27.42
C GLN A 256 16.83 -0.17 -28.24
N ARG A 257 15.75 -0.97 -28.18
CA ARG A 257 14.49 -0.65 -28.87
C ARG A 257 13.85 0.62 -28.31
N LEU A 258 13.81 0.77 -26.99
CA LEU A 258 13.24 1.97 -26.34
C LEU A 258 14.11 3.21 -26.60
N ALA A 259 15.43 3.08 -26.53
CA ALA A 259 16.34 4.18 -26.84
C ALA A 259 16.13 4.70 -28.28
N ARG A 260 15.98 3.79 -29.25
CA ARG A 260 15.66 4.13 -30.66
C ARG A 260 14.26 4.73 -30.85
N GLN A 261 13.34 4.51 -29.91
CA GLN A 261 12.03 5.19 -29.89
C GLN A 261 12.14 6.63 -29.34
N GLY A 262 13.34 7.09 -28.98
CA GLY A 262 13.60 8.43 -28.45
C GLY A 262 12.93 8.62 -27.10
N VAL A 263 13.10 7.69 -26.17
CA VAL A 263 12.76 7.91 -24.75
C VAL A 263 13.91 8.66 -24.07
N ASP A 264 13.60 9.42 -23.02
CA ASP A 264 14.58 10.15 -22.23
C ASP A 264 15.32 9.24 -21.24
N VAL A 265 14.64 8.21 -20.73
CA VAL A 265 15.18 7.27 -19.74
C VAL A 265 14.48 5.92 -19.82
N VAL A 266 15.20 4.83 -19.53
CA VAL A 266 14.65 3.48 -19.46
C VAL A 266 14.60 2.98 -18.02
N LEU A 267 13.42 2.55 -17.55
CA LEU A 267 13.18 1.94 -16.23
C LEU A 267 13.14 0.41 -16.34
N THR A 268 13.92 -0.28 -15.51
CA THR A 268 13.87 -1.73 -15.34
C THR A 268 13.29 -2.14 -13.97
N PRO A 269 12.78 -3.38 -13.83
CA PRO A 269 12.18 -3.85 -12.59
C PRO A 269 13.18 -4.10 -11.45
N GLU A 270 12.66 -4.41 -10.26
CA GLU A 270 13.46 -4.87 -9.12
C GLU A 270 14.25 -6.13 -9.47
N GLY A 271 15.57 -6.10 -9.21
CA GLY A 271 16.47 -7.21 -9.52
C GLY A 271 16.35 -7.66 -10.98
N ALA A 272 16.20 -6.71 -11.91
CA ALA A 272 16.14 -6.94 -13.35
C ALA A 272 17.40 -7.68 -13.82
N LEU A 273 18.56 -7.19 -13.40
CA LEU A 273 19.83 -7.87 -13.58
C LEU A 273 20.13 -8.61 -12.26
N PRO A 274 19.89 -9.94 -12.19
CA PRO A 274 19.93 -10.70 -10.94
C PRO A 274 21.37 -10.99 -10.46
N PHE A 275 22.31 -10.13 -10.81
CA PHE A 275 23.72 -10.18 -10.44
C PHE A 275 24.14 -8.81 -9.87
N TYR A 276 25.37 -8.72 -9.41
CA TYR A 276 25.82 -7.54 -8.69
C TYR A 276 25.99 -6.34 -9.61
N TRP A 277 25.75 -5.14 -9.10
CA TRP A 277 25.90 -3.89 -9.84
C TRP A 277 27.29 -3.77 -10.46
N GLU A 278 28.31 -4.22 -9.74
CA GLU A 278 29.70 -4.30 -10.22
C GLU A 278 29.81 -5.11 -11.52
N ASP A 279 29.11 -6.24 -11.62
CA ASP A 279 29.12 -7.08 -12.81
C ASP A 279 28.31 -6.46 -13.97
N VAL A 280 27.29 -5.64 -13.64
CA VAL A 280 26.54 -4.87 -14.65
C VAL A 280 27.46 -3.85 -15.33
N ILE A 281 28.20 -3.06 -14.54
CA ILE A 281 29.04 -1.97 -15.06
C ILE A 281 30.42 -2.44 -15.54
N ASN A 282 30.82 -3.67 -15.22
CA ASN A 282 32.02 -4.31 -15.75
C ASN A 282 31.81 -4.85 -17.17
N ASP A 283 31.46 -3.94 -18.10
CA ASP A 283 31.32 -4.20 -19.53
C ASP A 283 30.28 -5.28 -19.91
N SER A 284 29.12 -5.31 -19.24
CA SER A 284 27.99 -6.12 -19.70
C SER A 284 27.45 -5.61 -21.04
N SER A 285 26.71 -6.45 -21.79
CA SER A 285 26.08 -6.00 -23.03
C SER A 285 25.06 -4.88 -22.81
N PHE A 286 24.40 -4.87 -21.65
CA PHE A 286 23.47 -3.81 -21.27
C PHE A 286 24.23 -2.49 -21.05
N TYR A 287 25.33 -2.53 -20.31
CA TYR A 287 26.19 -1.36 -20.09
C TYR A 287 26.73 -0.78 -21.41
N ARG A 288 27.24 -1.64 -22.30
CA ARG A 288 27.68 -1.21 -23.64
C ARG A 288 26.54 -0.61 -24.47
N ALA A 289 25.34 -1.15 -24.36
CA ALA A 289 24.17 -0.58 -25.03
C ALA A 289 23.85 0.81 -24.49
N VAL A 290 23.91 1.01 -23.16
CA VAL A 290 23.68 2.31 -22.53
C VAL A 290 24.68 3.36 -23.01
N ILE A 291 25.96 3.00 -23.09
CA ILE A 291 26.99 3.91 -23.63
C ILE A 291 26.80 4.15 -25.12
N ARG A 292 26.39 3.15 -25.89
CA ARG A 292 26.21 3.31 -27.34
C ARG A 292 25.04 4.22 -27.69
N GLU A 293 23.90 4.01 -27.05
CA GLU A 293 22.66 4.71 -27.37
C GLU A 293 22.54 6.04 -26.60
N GLN A 294 23.40 6.29 -25.61
CA GLN A 294 23.48 7.53 -24.82
C GLN A 294 22.20 7.91 -24.04
N VAL A 295 21.27 6.97 -23.85
CA VAL A 295 20.04 7.17 -23.06
C VAL A 295 20.23 6.65 -21.63
N PRO A 296 20.05 7.46 -20.57
CA PRO A 296 20.13 6.98 -19.19
C PRO A 296 19.17 5.83 -18.87
N ALA A 297 19.49 5.05 -17.85
CA ALA A 297 18.64 3.97 -17.35
C ALA A 297 18.54 3.97 -15.82
N TRP A 298 17.34 3.73 -15.31
CA TRP A 298 17.09 3.34 -13.92
C TRP A 298 17.06 1.82 -13.82
N VAL A 299 18.08 1.26 -13.19
CA VAL A 299 18.39 -0.17 -13.24
C VAL A 299 18.22 -0.83 -11.88
N GLY A 300 17.33 -1.82 -11.78
CA GLY A 300 17.23 -2.68 -10.60
C GLY A 300 18.30 -3.77 -10.59
N ALA A 301 19.15 -3.76 -9.56
CA ALA A 301 20.25 -4.70 -9.37
C ALA A 301 20.56 -4.90 -7.89
N LEU A 302 21.44 -5.86 -7.59
CA LEU A 302 21.93 -6.09 -6.23
C LEU A 302 23.23 -5.30 -5.98
N LYS A 303 23.40 -4.69 -4.82
CA LYS A 303 24.69 -4.15 -4.38
C LYS A 303 25.30 -5.01 -3.29
N ARG A 304 26.59 -5.32 -3.40
CA ARG A 304 27.38 -5.91 -2.32
C ARG A 304 27.51 -4.99 -1.10
N ASN A 305 27.34 -5.58 0.08
CA ASN A 305 27.61 -4.99 1.39
C ASN A 305 28.60 -5.90 2.13
N ASN A 306 29.33 -5.36 3.12
CA ASN A 306 30.31 -6.12 3.92
C ASN A 306 29.72 -7.36 4.62
N ARG A 307 28.39 -7.40 4.82
CA ARG A 307 27.66 -8.47 5.53
C ARG A 307 26.46 -9.02 4.75
N GLY A 308 26.32 -8.70 3.46
CA GLY A 308 25.17 -9.14 2.67
C GLY A 308 24.96 -8.31 1.41
N TYR A 309 23.70 -8.04 1.06
CA TYR A 309 23.37 -7.32 -0.17
C TYR A 309 22.24 -6.31 0.05
N TYR A 310 22.24 -5.23 -0.73
CA TYR A 310 21.09 -4.35 -0.87
C TYR A 310 20.35 -4.68 -2.16
N THR A 311 19.03 -4.64 -2.12
CA THR A 311 18.21 -4.49 -3.32
C THR A 311 18.17 -3.01 -3.66
N SER A 312 18.66 -2.65 -4.85
CA SER A 312 18.88 -1.25 -5.20
C SER A 312 18.33 -0.90 -6.57
N ILE A 313 18.03 0.39 -6.76
CA ILE A 313 17.83 1.00 -8.07
C ILE A 313 18.94 2.02 -8.29
N PHE A 314 19.60 1.94 -9.44
CA PHE A 314 20.70 2.81 -9.83
C PHE A 314 20.31 3.69 -11.01
N THR A 315 20.81 4.92 -11.06
CA THR A 315 20.82 5.71 -12.28
C THR A 315 22.14 5.50 -13.00
N LEU A 316 22.10 4.84 -14.16
CA LEU A 316 23.22 4.73 -15.10
C LEU A 316 23.06 5.78 -16.20
N THR A 317 24.04 6.66 -16.32
CA THR A 317 24.03 7.71 -17.37
C THR A 317 24.50 7.15 -18.71
N GLY A 318 24.18 7.83 -19.82
CA GLY A 318 24.71 7.53 -21.15
C GLY A 318 26.25 7.55 -21.22
N SER A 319 26.91 8.25 -20.29
CA SER A 319 28.38 8.23 -20.16
C SER A 319 28.95 6.99 -19.46
N GLY A 320 28.10 6.07 -19.00
CA GLY A 320 28.50 4.89 -18.21
C GLY A 320 28.70 5.17 -16.71
N LYS A 321 28.49 6.41 -16.24
CA LYS A 321 28.62 6.74 -14.81
C LYS A 321 27.36 6.36 -14.02
N THR A 322 27.56 5.80 -12.82
CA THR A 322 26.51 5.65 -11.82
C THR A 322 26.26 7.02 -11.16
N TYR A 323 25.13 7.65 -11.47
CA TYR A 323 24.78 9.00 -10.98
C TYR A 323 24.17 8.96 -9.58
N SER A 324 23.24 8.04 -9.34
CA SER A 324 22.57 7.89 -8.07
C SER A 324 22.21 6.43 -7.79
N ARG A 325 21.91 6.16 -6.52
CA ARG A 325 21.52 4.84 -6.02
C ARG A 325 20.50 5.04 -4.92
N TYR A 326 19.49 4.18 -4.89
CA TYR A 326 18.57 4.04 -3.77
C TYR A 326 18.55 2.57 -3.32
N ASP A 327 18.62 2.36 -2.02
CA ASP A 327 18.55 1.05 -1.37
C ASP A 327 17.19 0.84 -0.72
N LYS A 328 16.58 -0.32 -0.98
CA LYS A 328 15.30 -0.71 -0.37
C LYS A 328 15.38 -0.65 1.14
N TYR A 329 14.51 0.14 1.78
CA TYR A 329 14.47 0.35 3.22
C TYR A 329 13.39 -0.49 3.92
N LYS A 330 12.27 -0.81 3.25
CA LYS A 330 11.25 -1.74 3.79
C LYS A 330 11.43 -3.12 3.17
N LEU A 331 12.02 -4.01 3.97
CA LEU A 331 12.20 -5.40 3.60
C LEU A 331 10.95 -6.24 3.88
N VAL A 332 10.74 -7.27 3.08
CA VAL A 332 9.68 -8.27 3.24
C VAL A 332 10.10 -9.30 4.30
N PRO A 333 9.36 -9.44 5.41
CA PRO A 333 9.64 -10.46 6.42
C PRO A 333 9.58 -11.87 5.81
N LEU A 334 10.48 -12.76 6.24
CA LEU A 334 10.64 -14.15 5.78
C LEU A 334 11.06 -14.32 4.31
N GLY A 335 10.94 -13.28 3.48
CA GLY A 335 11.43 -13.27 2.10
C GLY A 335 12.83 -12.69 1.96
N GLU A 336 13.10 -11.56 2.63
CA GLU A 336 14.37 -10.82 2.52
C GLU A 336 15.20 -10.86 3.81
N TYR A 337 14.55 -11.11 4.96
CA TYR A 337 15.22 -11.29 6.24
C TYR A 337 14.40 -12.20 7.16
N ILE A 338 15.05 -12.77 8.17
CA ILE A 338 14.39 -13.57 9.21
C ILE A 338 14.07 -12.65 10.40
N PRO A 339 12.79 -12.40 10.73
CA PRO A 339 12.43 -11.65 11.92
C PRO A 339 12.98 -12.34 13.18
N PHE A 340 13.46 -11.58 14.15
CA PHE A 340 14.01 -12.11 15.41
C PHE A 340 15.12 -13.16 15.23
N GLU A 341 15.94 -13.04 14.18
CA GLU A 341 17.04 -13.96 13.87
C GLU A 341 17.96 -14.26 15.08
N SER A 342 18.20 -13.28 15.96
CA SER A 342 19.00 -13.49 17.19
C SER A 342 18.39 -14.52 18.16
N ILE A 343 17.06 -14.72 18.12
CA ILE A 343 16.30 -15.65 18.96
C ILE A 343 16.01 -16.94 18.18
N LEU A 344 15.52 -16.81 16.95
CA LEU A 344 15.09 -17.92 16.10
C LEU A 344 16.24 -18.60 15.36
N GLY A 345 17.35 -17.90 15.09
CA GLY A 345 18.51 -18.44 14.37
C GLY A 345 19.19 -19.60 15.08
N LYS A 346 19.04 -19.72 16.41
CA LYS A 346 19.49 -20.90 17.18
C LYS A 346 18.68 -22.17 16.87
N PHE A 347 17.44 -22.03 16.39
CA PHE A 347 16.54 -23.12 16.04
C PHE A 347 16.37 -23.31 14.51
N ILE A 348 16.65 -22.27 13.70
CA ILE A 348 16.30 -22.17 12.27
C ILE A 348 17.53 -22.10 11.33
N SER A 349 18.72 -22.50 11.78
CA SER A 349 19.96 -22.52 10.95
C SER A 349 19.92 -23.43 9.71
N ARG A 350 18.77 -24.02 9.36
CA ARG A 350 18.59 -24.99 8.27
C ARG A 350 17.62 -24.59 7.15
N LEU A 351 16.95 -23.43 7.21
CA LEU A 351 15.90 -23.08 6.24
C LEU A 351 16.28 -22.04 5.17
N SER A 352 17.44 -21.40 5.25
CA SER A 352 17.92 -20.48 4.20
C SER A 352 19.29 -20.89 3.69
N PRO A 353 19.44 -21.24 2.39
CA PRO A 353 20.73 -21.48 1.75
C PRO A 353 21.59 -20.21 1.58
N LEU A 354 21.02 -19.03 1.82
CA LEU A 354 21.72 -17.75 1.70
C LEU A 354 22.29 -17.36 3.06
N GLU A 355 23.60 -17.52 3.25
CA GLU A 355 24.36 -17.00 4.41
C GLU A 355 24.36 -15.46 4.50
N ALA A 356 23.80 -14.76 3.51
CA ALA A 356 23.73 -13.31 3.42
C ALA A 356 22.28 -12.81 3.48
N SER A 357 21.93 -12.12 4.56
CA SER A 357 20.64 -11.41 4.69
C SER A 357 20.64 -10.12 3.86
N PHE A 358 19.48 -9.74 3.32
CA PHE A 358 19.34 -8.43 2.70
C PHE A 358 19.46 -7.35 3.77
N THR A 359 20.21 -6.29 3.47
CA THR A 359 20.37 -5.14 4.36
C THR A 359 19.36 -4.06 3.97
N ALA A 360 18.68 -3.48 4.96
CA ALA A 360 17.79 -2.36 4.75
C ALA A 360 18.59 -1.07 4.50
N GLY A 361 18.17 -0.29 3.49
CA GLY A 361 18.65 1.07 3.26
C GLY A 361 18.16 2.07 4.32
N ASN A 362 18.64 3.31 4.25
CA ASN A 362 18.18 4.37 5.14
C ASN A 362 16.81 4.93 4.69
N SER A 363 15.93 5.22 5.63
CA SER A 363 14.57 5.73 5.34
C SER A 363 14.50 7.19 4.87
N ASN A 364 15.61 7.94 4.91
CA ASN A 364 15.67 9.35 4.48
C ASN A 364 16.50 9.56 3.20
N GLN A 365 16.77 8.49 2.45
CA GLN A 365 17.48 8.56 1.17
C GLN A 365 16.76 9.51 0.19
N ILE A 366 17.53 10.33 -0.52
CA ILE A 366 17.05 11.17 -1.61
C ILE A 366 17.55 10.57 -2.91
N PHE A 367 16.63 10.30 -3.85
CA PHE A 367 16.98 9.79 -5.18
C PHE A 367 16.96 10.93 -6.20
N GLU A 368 18.11 11.54 -6.40
CA GLU A 368 18.31 12.55 -7.44
C GLU A 368 18.59 11.89 -8.79
N THR A 369 18.00 12.42 -9.85
CA THR A 369 18.23 11.96 -11.22
C THR A 369 18.61 13.16 -12.10
N PRO A 370 19.19 12.93 -13.28
CA PRO A 370 19.40 14.01 -14.27
C PRO A 370 18.12 14.75 -14.67
N PHE A 371 16.94 14.17 -14.38
CA PHE A 371 15.63 14.71 -14.72
C PHE A 371 14.92 15.37 -13.53
N GLY A 372 15.57 15.45 -12.37
CA GLY A 372 14.98 15.96 -11.12
C GLY A 372 14.89 14.92 -10.02
N LYS A 373 14.33 15.31 -8.89
CA LYS A 373 14.21 14.45 -7.71
C LYS A 373 13.04 13.50 -7.88
N ALA A 374 13.27 12.20 -7.74
CA ALA A 374 12.22 11.19 -7.85
C ALA A 374 11.76 10.71 -6.47
N ILE A 375 10.47 10.39 -6.37
CA ILE A 375 9.93 9.53 -5.33
C ILE A 375 10.16 8.10 -5.83
N ILE A 376 10.98 7.33 -5.11
CA ILE A 376 11.31 5.96 -5.49
C ILE A 376 10.79 4.96 -4.47
N ALA A 377 10.26 3.84 -4.96
CA ALA A 377 9.89 2.71 -4.13
C ALA A 377 10.24 1.39 -4.83
N ILE A 378 10.72 0.43 -4.04
CA ILE A 378 11.02 -0.91 -4.51
C ILE A 378 9.98 -1.87 -3.92
N CYS A 379 9.14 -2.43 -4.79
CA CYS A 379 8.21 -3.50 -4.47
C CYS A 379 7.32 -3.20 -3.26
N TYR A 380 7.49 -3.94 -2.17
CA TYR A 380 6.68 -3.87 -0.96
C TYR A 380 6.57 -2.46 -0.34
N GLU A 381 7.52 -1.57 -0.64
CA GLU A 381 7.51 -0.17 -0.21
C GLU A 381 6.25 0.60 -0.63
N SER A 382 5.61 0.22 -1.75
CA SER A 382 4.35 0.83 -2.21
C SER A 382 3.22 0.74 -1.18
N ALA A 383 3.26 -0.24 -0.26
CA ALA A 383 2.28 -0.37 0.81
C ALA A 383 2.33 0.79 1.82
N PHE A 384 3.48 1.45 1.99
CA PHE A 384 3.76 2.39 3.09
C PHE A 384 3.67 3.87 2.65
N PRO A 385 2.56 4.58 2.91
CA PRO A 385 2.34 5.93 2.43
C PRO A 385 3.34 6.93 3.03
N GLN A 386 3.85 6.69 4.25
CA GLN A 386 4.82 7.58 4.88
C GLN A 386 6.11 7.69 4.07
N HIS A 387 6.48 6.64 3.31
CA HIS A 387 7.63 6.64 2.42
C HIS A 387 7.49 7.68 1.30
N PHE A 388 6.34 7.64 0.62
CA PHE A 388 6.03 8.52 -0.50
C PHE A 388 5.79 9.94 -0.01
N TRP A 389 5.12 10.09 1.13
CA TRP A 389 4.92 11.37 1.79
C TRP A 389 6.24 12.10 2.06
N ARG A 390 7.23 11.44 2.69
CA ARG A 390 8.54 12.06 3.01
C ARG A 390 9.28 12.48 1.74
N GLN A 391 9.31 11.61 0.73
CA GLN A 391 10.01 11.91 -0.52
C GLN A 391 9.30 13.04 -1.30
N ALA A 392 7.97 13.09 -1.30
CA ALA A 392 7.20 14.19 -1.87
C ALA A 392 7.46 15.51 -1.11
N GLN A 393 7.49 15.47 0.22
CA GLN A 393 7.78 16.62 1.07
C GLN A 393 9.20 17.15 0.82
N ALA A 394 10.17 16.25 0.58
CA ALA A 394 11.54 16.55 0.21
C ALA A 394 11.71 17.08 -1.23
N GLY A 395 10.61 17.26 -1.98
CA GLY A 395 10.61 17.85 -3.32
C GLY A 395 10.61 16.85 -4.46
N GLY A 396 10.26 15.58 -4.21
CA GLY A 396 10.09 14.58 -5.26
C GLY A 396 9.04 15.00 -6.29
N GLU A 397 9.38 14.87 -7.57
CA GLU A 397 8.66 15.49 -8.69
C GLU A 397 7.85 14.49 -9.54
N PHE A 398 8.15 13.21 -9.43
CA PHE A 398 7.46 12.09 -10.08
C PHE A 398 7.76 10.81 -9.31
N ILE A 399 6.96 9.77 -9.52
CA ILE A 399 7.12 8.46 -8.88
C ILE A 399 7.75 7.49 -9.87
N ILE A 400 8.74 6.74 -9.40
CA ILE A 400 9.21 5.52 -10.05
C ILE A 400 9.09 4.34 -9.09
N THR A 401 8.47 3.26 -9.54
CA THR A 401 8.41 2.02 -8.76
C THR A 401 8.93 0.84 -9.56
N ALA A 402 9.70 0.00 -8.88
CA ALA A 402 10.31 -1.19 -9.47
C ALA A 402 9.99 -2.40 -8.59
N SER A 403 9.39 -3.45 -9.15
CA SER A 403 8.96 -4.62 -8.34
C SER A 403 9.19 -5.97 -9.02
N ASN A 404 9.36 -7.02 -8.22
CA ASN A 404 9.26 -8.40 -8.65
C ASN A 404 8.07 -9.08 -7.95
N ASN A 405 7.07 -9.49 -8.71
CA ASN A 405 5.86 -10.11 -8.16
C ASN A 405 5.78 -11.62 -8.40
N ALA A 406 6.84 -12.23 -8.91
CA ALA A 406 6.90 -13.66 -9.23
C ALA A 406 6.77 -14.58 -8.00
N HIS A 407 6.87 -14.05 -6.78
CA HIS A 407 6.82 -14.83 -5.53
C HIS A 407 5.41 -15.19 -5.07
N TYR A 408 4.37 -14.63 -5.68
CA TYR A 408 3.00 -14.70 -5.17
C TYR A 408 2.01 -15.10 -6.25
N SER A 409 0.77 -15.41 -5.85
CA SER A 409 -0.29 -15.73 -6.81
C SER A 409 -0.61 -14.54 -7.74
N LYS A 410 -1.18 -14.87 -8.90
CA LYS A 410 -1.55 -13.93 -9.97
C LYS A 410 -2.56 -12.85 -9.57
N THR A 411 -3.20 -12.99 -8.41
CA THR A 411 -4.14 -12.00 -7.88
C THR A 411 -3.44 -10.90 -7.09
N MET A 412 -2.30 -11.17 -6.44
CA MET A 412 -1.56 -10.17 -5.65
C MET A 412 -1.17 -8.91 -6.43
N PRO A 413 -0.69 -8.98 -7.70
CA PRO A 413 -0.35 -7.78 -8.47
C PRO A 413 -1.47 -6.75 -8.56
N THR A 414 -2.74 -7.18 -8.52
CA THR A 414 -3.90 -6.26 -8.54
C THR A 414 -3.97 -5.39 -7.28
N GLN A 415 -3.72 -5.97 -6.08
CA GLN A 415 -3.67 -5.20 -4.83
C GLN A 415 -2.42 -4.33 -4.79
N HIS A 416 -1.28 -4.83 -5.26
CA HIS A 416 -0.06 -4.02 -5.35
C HIS A 416 -0.29 -2.78 -6.24
N HIS A 417 -0.94 -2.93 -7.39
CA HIS A 417 -1.30 -1.82 -8.26
C HIS A 417 -2.25 -0.82 -7.59
N ALA A 418 -3.20 -1.31 -6.78
CA ALA A 418 -4.08 -0.47 -5.98
C ALA A 418 -3.31 0.42 -4.98
N HIS A 419 -2.18 -0.06 -4.44
CA HIS A 419 -1.31 0.78 -3.61
C HIS A 419 -0.65 1.88 -4.44
N ASP A 420 -0.04 1.54 -5.58
CA ASP A 420 0.64 2.53 -6.45
C ASP A 420 -0.31 3.63 -6.94
N VAL A 421 -1.54 3.27 -7.30
CA VAL A 421 -2.61 4.22 -7.66
C VAL A 421 -2.85 5.22 -6.52
N MET A 422 -2.95 4.73 -5.28
CA MET A 422 -3.17 5.59 -4.13
C MET A 422 -1.97 6.53 -3.88
N ARG A 423 -0.74 6.04 -4.07
CA ARG A 423 0.48 6.86 -3.93
C ARG A 423 0.53 8.03 -4.92
N ALA A 424 0.12 7.79 -6.16
CA ALA A 424 0.01 8.84 -7.19
C ALA A 424 -0.99 9.93 -6.78
N ILE A 425 -2.16 9.54 -6.25
CA ILE A 425 -3.21 10.45 -5.79
C ILE A 425 -2.75 11.29 -4.59
N GLU A 426 -2.25 10.63 -3.54
CA GLU A 426 -1.84 11.26 -2.28
C GLU A 426 -0.77 12.34 -2.48
N SER A 427 0.18 12.07 -3.38
CA SER A 427 1.32 12.94 -3.64
C SER A 427 1.10 13.92 -4.81
N ASP A 428 0.01 13.78 -5.56
CA ASP A 428 -0.24 14.52 -6.81
C ASP A 428 0.94 14.38 -7.79
N ARG A 429 1.35 13.13 -8.06
CA ARG A 429 2.48 12.78 -8.93
C ARG A 429 2.10 11.76 -9.99
N TRP A 430 2.71 11.91 -11.16
CA TRP A 430 2.72 10.87 -12.17
C TRP A 430 3.62 9.71 -11.71
N ALA A 431 3.22 8.48 -12.01
CA ALA A 431 3.98 7.28 -11.65
C ALA A 431 4.30 6.43 -12.88
N ALA A 432 5.57 6.02 -12.99
CA ALA A 432 6.01 4.98 -13.90
C ALA A 432 6.42 3.74 -13.10
N ARG A 433 5.79 2.61 -13.37
CA ARG A 433 6.02 1.35 -12.68
C ARG A 433 6.56 0.29 -13.62
N ALA A 434 7.70 -0.30 -13.28
CA ALA A 434 8.25 -1.47 -13.94
C ALA A 434 8.18 -2.70 -13.03
N THR A 435 7.59 -3.78 -13.52
CA THR A 435 7.59 -5.06 -12.81
C THR A 435 8.23 -6.16 -13.65
N ASN A 436 8.76 -7.21 -13.01
CA ASN A 436 9.31 -8.36 -13.72
C ASN A 436 8.21 -9.22 -14.36
N THR A 437 7.27 -9.71 -13.54
CA THR A 437 6.15 -10.59 -13.98
C THR A 437 4.76 -10.03 -13.61
N GLY A 438 4.70 -8.92 -12.87
CA GLY A 438 3.45 -8.31 -12.42
C GLY A 438 2.86 -7.30 -13.41
N TYR A 439 2.14 -6.32 -12.88
CA TYR A 439 1.66 -5.18 -13.66
C TYR A 439 2.68 -4.06 -13.71
N SER A 440 3.24 -3.82 -14.89
CA SER A 440 3.89 -2.55 -15.22
C SER A 440 2.83 -1.55 -15.65
N ALA A 441 2.98 -0.27 -15.28
CA ALA A 441 1.91 0.70 -15.48
C ALA A 441 2.40 2.15 -15.58
N ILE A 442 1.56 2.98 -16.19
CA ILE A 442 1.63 4.45 -16.13
C ILE A 442 0.37 4.95 -15.43
N VAL A 443 0.53 5.72 -14.36
CA VAL A 443 -0.57 6.25 -13.55
C VAL A 443 -0.45 7.77 -13.44
N ASP A 444 -1.55 8.47 -13.68
CA ASP A 444 -1.60 9.93 -13.54
C ASP A 444 -1.87 10.37 -12.08
N PRO A 445 -1.74 11.67 -11.76
CA PRO A 445 -1.97 12.19 -10.41
C PRO A 445 -3.41 12.06 -9.89
N HIS A 446 -4.36 11.70 -10.74
CA HIS A 446 -5.74 11.38 -10.35
C HIS A 446 -5.94 9.88 -10.11
N GLY A 447 -4.88 9.08 -10.25
CA GLY A 447 -4.92 7.63 -10.09
C GLY A 447 -5.42 6.89 -11.33
N LYS A 448 -5.66 7.60 -12.45
CA LYS A 448 -6.05 6.94 -13.70
C LYS A 448 -4.86 6.16 -14.22
N THR A 449 -5.05 4.85 -14.38
CA THR A 449 -4.08 4.00 -15.05
C THR A 449 -4.20 4.20 -16.55
N LEU A 450 -3.25 4.89 -17.16
CA LEU A 450 -3.25 5.20 -18.59
C LEU A 450 -2.77 4.03 -19.43
N TRP A 451 -1.86 3.24 -18.87
CA TRP A 451 -1.39 1.99 -19.45
C TRP A 451 -1.12 0.99 -18.34
N ILE A 452 -1.41 -0.29 -18.62
CA ILE A 452 -1.11 -1.43 -17.77
C ILE A 452 -0.73 -2.62 -18.65
N SER A 453 0.35 -3.33 -18.31
CA SER A 453 0.78 -4.53 -19.02
C SER A 453 -0.09 -5.75 -18.68
N ALA A 454 0.02 -6.82 -19.46
CA ALA A 454 -0.39 -8.15 -18.99
C ALA A 454 0.67 -8.72 -18.04
N ILE A 455 0.26 -9.49 -17.03
CA ILE A 455 1.20 -10.26 -16.18
C ILE A 455 1.86 -11.39 -16.98
N ASP A 456 2.98 -11.91 -16.47
CA ASP A 456 3.71 -13.07 -17.02
C ASP A 456 4.07 -12.95 -18.52
N ARG A 457 4.26 -11.72 -19.02
CA ARG A 457 4.57 -11.45 -20.44
C ARG A 457 5.73 -10.46 -20.59
N TYR A 458 6.70 -10.77 -21.44
CA TYR A 458 7.73 -9.79 -21.80
C TYR A 458 7.09 -8.64 -22.57
N THR A 459 7.27 -7.41 -22.08
CA THR A 459 6.65 -6.21 -22.64
C THR A 459 7.62 -5.04 -22.56
N ILE A 460 7.65 -4.20 -23.59
CA ILE A 460 8.23 -2.87 -23.50
C ILE A 460 7.15 -1.83 -23.80
N HIS A 461 7.21 -0.69 -23.14
CA HIS A 461 6.26 0.41 -23.36
C HIS A 461 6.99 1.74 -23.22
N ALA A 462 6.62 2.72 -24.03
CA ALA A 462 7.15 4.09 -23.92
C ALA A 462 5.97 5.03 -23.70
N ASP A 463 6.05 5.85 -22.67
CA ASP A 463 5.00 6.82 -22.36
C ASP A 463 5.57 8.09 -21.74
N THR A 464 4.77 9.14 -21.67
CA THR A 464 5.19 10.42 -21.08
C THR A 464 4.59 10.59 -19.70
N ILE A 465 5.45 10.81 -18.72
CA ILE A 465 5.07 11.33 -17.40
C ILE A 465 5.44 12.81 -17.30
N TYR A 466 4.89 13.50 -16.31
CA TYR A 466 5.12 14.93 -16.13
C TYR A 466 5.60 15.22 -14.72
N ARG A 467 6.66 16.03 -14.60
CA ARG A 467 7.22 16.47 -13.32
C ARG A 467 6.28 17.47 -12.65
N ARG A 468 5.96 17.26 -11.37
CA ARG A 468 5.05 18.10 -10.57
C ARG A 468 5.65 18.43 -9.22
N GLN A 469 5.43 19.65 -8.73
CA GLN A 469 5.87 20.06 -7.39
C GLN A 469 4.74 20.50 -6.47
N ASN A 470 3.48 20.44 -6.93
CA ASN A 470 2.34 20.79 -6.11
C ASN A 470 2.31 19.94 -4.82
N LYS A 471 1.92 20.58 -3.71
CA LYS A 471 1.84 19.93 -2.40
C LYS A 471 0.38 19.84 -1.99
N THR A 472 -0.18 18.63 -2.05
CA THR A 472 -1.47 18.28 -1.44
C THR A 472 -1.44 18.59 0.06
N LEU A 473 -2.61 18.68 0.72
CA LEU A 473 -2.62 18.87 2.18
C LEU A 473 -1.91 17.72 2.89
N TYR A 474 -2.05 16.49 2.37
CA TYR A 474 -1.31 15.34 2.88
C TYR A 474 0.20 15.51 2.74
N VAL A 475 0.71 15.95 1.58
CA VAL A 475 2.15 16.24 1.41
C VAL A 475 2.62 17.34 2.37
N ARG A 476 1.80 18.35 2.65
CA ARG A 476 2.15 19.46 3.55
C ARG A 476 2.21 19.03 5.01
N TRP A 477 1.20 18.30 5.49
CA TRP A 477 0.96 18.10 6.93
C TRP A 477 0.99 16.63 7.38
N GLY A 478 1.13 15.70 6.45
CA GLY A 478 1.00 14.28 6.74
C GLY A 478 -0.43 13.93 7.15
N ASP A 479 -0.57 12.94 8.01
CA ASP A 479 -1.88 12.52 8.52
C ASP A 479 -2.33 13.37 9.72
N TRP A 480 -2.85 14.58 9.45
CA TRP A 480 -3.35 15.51 10.46
C TRP A 480 -4.77 15.17 10.95
N LEU A 481 -5.56 14.42 10.17
CA LEU A 481 -6.93 14.07 10.50
C LEU A 481 -6.98 13.10 11.69
N THR A 482 -6.15 12.05 11.68
CA THR A 482 -6.11 11.06 12.77
C THR A 482 -5.89 11.68 14.16
N PRO A 483 -4.85 12.50 14.41
CA PRO A 483 -4.67 13.14 15.71
C PRO A 483 -5.81 14.10 16.05
N THR A 484 -6.42 14.77 15.06
CA THR A 484 -7.60 15.63 15.27
C THR A 484 -8.81 14.82 15.74
N LEU A 485 -9.09 13.68 15.10
CA LEU A 485 -10.18 12.78 15.48
C LEU A 485 -9.98 12.22 16.90
N ILE A 486 -8.75 11.87 17.26
CA ILE A 486 -8.41 11.38 18.61
C ILE A 486 -8.63 12.47 19.66
N LEU A 487 -8.15 13.69 19.41
CA LEU A 487 -8.32 14.82 20.32
C LEU A 487 -9.80 15.16 20.53
N LEU A 488 -10.56 15.28 19.46
CA LEU A 488 -12.00 15.57 19.53
C LEU A 488 -12.76 14.46 20.25
N SER A 489 -12.39 13.19 20.02
CA SER A 489 -12.96 12.05 20.75
C SER A 489 -12.73 12.18 22.25
N GLY A 490 -11.49 12.49 22.67
CA GLY A 490 -11.14 12.67 24.08
C GLY A 490 -11.90 13.80 24.75
N LEU A 491 -11.99 14.97 24.10
CA LEU A 491 -12.72 16.13 24.60
C LEU A 491 -14.22 15.86 24.77
N LEU A 492 -14.84 15.18 23.80
CA LEU A 492 -16.27 14.87 23.87
C LEU A 492 -16.59 13.78 24.89
N ILE A 493 -15.72 12.79 25.08
CA ILE A 493 -15.86 11.81 26.18
C ILE A 493 -15.82 12.53 27.52
N TRP A 494 -14.83 13.41 27.74
CA TRP A 494 -14.68 14.17 28.98
C TRP A 494 -15.90 15.06 29.24
N TRP A 495 -16.38 15.77 28.22
CA TRP A 495 -17.57 16.61 28.33
C TRP A 495 -18.84 15.79 28.64
N SER A 496 -19.01 14.62 28.02
CA SER A 496 -20.13 13.71 28.29
C SER A 496 -20.13 13.23 29.74
N GLN A 497 -18.96 12.95 30.32
CA GLN A 497 -18.84 12.48 31.70
C GLN A 497 -19.21 13.58 32.71
N ILE A 498 -18.74 14.81 32.50
CA ILE A 498 -19.10 15.96 33.34
C ILE A 498 -20.60 16.22 33.34
N ARG A 499 -21.23 16.10 32.17
CA ARG A 499 -22.68 16.31 32.04
C ARG A 499 -23.49 15.25 32.79
N SER A 500 -22.98 14.01 32.86
CA SER A 500 -23.62 12.93 33.60
C SER A 500 -23.40 13.00 35.11
N SER A 501 -22.33 13.65 35.59
CA SER A 501 -22.08 13.83 37.03
C SER A 501 -22.76 15.05 37.64
N SER A 502 -23.33 15.93 36.80
CA SER A 502 -24.03 17.16 37.21
C SER A 502 -25.56 17.01 37.19
N THR A 503 -26.06 15.81 36.87
CA THR A 503 -27.46 15.38 36.92
C THR A 503 -27.60 14.21 37.85
#